data_AF-A0A1B0D860-F1
#
_entry.id   AF-A0A1B0D860-F1
#
_cell.length_a   1.000
_cell.length_b   1.000
_cell.length_c   1.000
_cell.angle_alpha   90.00
_cell.angle_beta   90.00
_cell.angle_gamma   90.00
#
_symmetry.space_group_name_H-M   'P 1'
#
loop_
_entity.id
_entity.type
_entity.pdbx_description
1 polymer ?
#
loop_
_entity_poly.entity_id
_entity_poly.type
_entity_poly.pdbx_seq_one_letter_code
_entity_poly.pdbx_strand_id
1 'polypeptide(L)'
;MKKFTGNFLRYHLTRGRLIDGISRTSHTKPARTIPGIPAEGPGLKEFLIAGKNLPAPNRAAEVESIPYLTSLDISGQNRRVFFEVYGCQMNVSDTEVVWSILRKHNYQKVEDIGDADIVLLITCAIREGAESKIWNRLHHLSIYKSKRFREAPLQIGILGCMAERLKTKVLEKERLVDIVAGPDSYKDLPRLLAVTRDGQQSAVNVLLSLDETYADITPIRLNSSSVTAFVSIMRGCDNMCSYCIVPFTRGRERSRPMASIEEEVRHLQSQGVKEITLLGQNVNSYRDISTTPDKEPTTLAPGFKTVYKPKIGGARFGELLERIAKAVPEVRIRFTSPHPKDFPEEFSR
;
A
#
# COMPACT_ATOMS: atom_id res chain seq x y z
N MET A 1 44.79 26.31 -13.16
CA MET A 1 45.25 27.54 -12.46
C MET A 1 44.28 28.67 -12.72
N LYS A 2 43.40 28.97 -11.76
CA LYS A 2 42.77 30.28 -11.48
C LYS A 2 42.13 30.15 -10.10
N LYS A 3 42.62 30.94 -9.14
CA LYS A 3 42.20 30.98 -7.74
C LYS A 3 40.90 31.79 -7.61
N PHE A 4 39.99 31.35 -6.75
CA PHE A 4 38.98 32.20 -6.13
C PHE A 4 38.91 31.89 -4.63
N THR A 5 38.87 32.96 -3.86
CA THR A 5 39.07 33.07 -2.40
C THR A 5 37.77 33.47 -1.70
N GLY A 6 37.65 33.09 -0.41
CA GLY A 6 36.75 33.69 0.60
C GLY A 6 35.50 32.84 0.90
N ASN A 7 35.02 32.66 2.13
CA ASN A 7 35.42 33.18 3.44
C ASN A 7 34.87 32.22 4.51
N PHE A 8 35.70 31.80 5.45
CA PHE A 8 35.32 31.17 6.71
C PHE A 8 35.42 32.24 7.80
N LEU A 9 34.34 32.53 8.53
CA LEU A 9 34.41 33.29 9.78
C LEU A 9 34.05 32.40 10.97
N ARG A 10 35.08 32.10 11.76
CA ARG A 10 35.01 31.70 13.18
C ARG A 10 34.74 32.96 14.00
N TYR A 11 33.89 32.88 15.01
CA TYR A 11 33.90 33.82 16.13
C TYR A 11 34.11 33.10 17.47
N HIS A 12 34.83 33.83 18.30
CA HIS A 12 35.60 33.43 19.48
C HIS A 12 34.77 33.06 20.71
N LEU A 13 35.35 32.15 21.52
CA LEU A 13 35.05 31.95 22.94
C LEU A 13 35.49 33.16 23.78
N THR A 14 34.67 33.51 24.77
CA THR A 14 35.11 34.21 25.99
C THR A 14 34.69 33.42 27.23
N ARG A 15 35.66 33.17 28.12
CA ARG A 15 35.52 32.53 29.44
C ARG A 15 35.01 33.54 30.47
N GLY A 16 34.20 33.08 31.43
CA GLY A 16 33.87 33.87 32.62
C GLY A 16 33.08 33.12 33.71
N ARG A 17 33.81 32.57 34.69
CA ARG A 17 33.50 32.26 36.11
C ARG A 17 32.38 31.30 36.54
N LEU A 18 32.84 30.36 37.37
CA LEU A 18 32.12 29.56 38.37
C LEU A 18 31.39 30.44 39.41
N ILE A 19 30.16 30.08 39.76
CA ILE A 19 29.54 30.28 41.07
C ILE A 19 28.69 29.07 41.42
N ASP A 20 28.83 28.62 42.66
CA ASP A 20 28.18 27.47 43.29
C ASP A 20 26.65 27.59 43.39
N GLY A 21 26.00 26.44 43.54
CA GLY A 21 24.59 26.23 43.27
C GLY A 21 23.56 26.86 44.20
N ILE A 22 22.31 26.87 43.73
CA ILE A 22 21.06 26.97 44.49
C ILE A 22 19.95 26.21 43.71
N SER A 23 19.33 25.27 44.41
CA SER A 23 17.94 24.78 44.37
C SER A 23 17.12 24.74 43.07
N ARG A 24 16.53 23.57 42.80
CA ARG A 24 15.44 23.36 41.82
C ARG A 24 14.18 24.13 42.24
N THR A 25 13.70 25.06 41.43
CA THR A 25 12.30 25.51 41.44
C THR A 25 11.74 25.55 40.02
N SER A 26 10.60 24.89 39.84
CA SER A 26 9.84 24.80 38.60
C SER A 26 9.15 26.12 38.29
N HIS A 27 9.64 26.87 37.31
CA HIS A 27 8.90 28.00 36.75
C HIS A 27 8.12 27.56 35.51
N THR A 28 6.84 27.24 35.70
CA THR A 28 5.84 27.16 34.63
C THR A 28 5.57 28.57 34.09
N LYS A 29 5.88 28.81 32.81
CA LYS A 29 5.44 30.04 32.11
C LYS A 29 3.90 30.04 32.01
N PRO A 30 3.21 31.16 32.28
CA PRO A 30 1.76 31.21 32.16
C PRO A 30 1.36 31.07 30.68
N ALA A 31 0.32 30.26 30.43
CA ALA A 31 -0.24 30.03 29.11
C ALA A 31 -0.78 31.35 28.53
N ARG A 32 -0.40 31.66 27.28
CA ARG A 32 -1.03 32.75 26.53
C ARG A 32 -2.49 32.37 26.25
N THR A 33 -3.42 33.12 26.84
CA THR A 33 -4.84 33.02 26.52
C THR A 33 -5.08 33.54 25.10
N ILE A 34 -5.54 32.64 24.22
CA ILE A 34 -6.03 33.00 22.88
C ILE A 34 -7.45 33.56 23.08
N PRO A 35 -7.77 34.78 22.60
CA PRO A 35 -9.11 35.35 22.76
C PRO A 35 -10.16 34.46 22.08
N GLY A 36 -11.22 34.08 22.80
CA GLY A 36 -12.35 33.33 22.26
C GLY A 36 -12.44 31.84 22.66
N ILE A 37 -11.47 31.31 23.40
CA ILE A 37 -11.56 29.95 23.96
C ILE A 37 -11.92 30.06 25.46
N PRO A 38 -13.05 29.48 25.92
CA PRO A 38 -13.39 29.43 27.34
C PRO A 38 -12.27 28.77 28.15
N ALA A 39 -11.91 29.36 29.29
CA ALA A 39 -10.87 28.83 30.18
C ALA A 39 -11.24 27.46 30.79
N GLU A 40 -12.52 27.09 30.76
CA GLU A 40 -13.07 25.82 31.22
C GLU A 40 -13.53 24.95 30.03
N GLY A 41 -12.67 24.81 29.03
CA GLY A 41 -12.84 23.82 27.96
C GLY A 41 -12.31 22.45 28.39
N PRO A 42 -12.84 21.34 27.85
CA PRO A 42 -12.39 20.02 28.23
C PRO A 42 -10.90 19.82 27.92
N GLY A 43 -10.17 19.31 28.90
CA GLY A 43 -8.73 19.10 28.80
C GLY A 43 -8.38 17.88 27.96
N LEU A 44 -7.14 17.80 27.46
CA LEU A 44 -6.63 16.64 26.69
C LEU A 44 -6.88 15.28 27.38
N LYS A 45 -6.90 15.25 28.72
CA LYS A 45 -7.17 14.04 29.51
C LYS A 45 -8.60 13.53 29.32
N GLU A 46 -9.59 14.40 29.14
CA GLU A 46 -10.98 14.01 28.96
C GLU A 46 -11.19 13.37 27.58
N PHE A 47 -10.48 13.84 26.55
CA PHE A 47 -10.44 13.18 25.24
C PHE A 47 -9.75 11.80 25.28
N LEU A 48 -8.72 11.65 26.11
CA LEU A 48 -8.04 10.37 26.31
C LEU A 48 -8.89 9.35 27.08
N ILE A 49 -9.78 9.82 27.97
CA ILE A 49 -10.71 8.95 28.70
C ILE A 49 -11.87 8.52 27.80
N ALA A 50 -12.41 9.43 26.98
CA ALA A 50 -13.44 9.10 25.99
C ALA A 50 -12.96 8.04 24.97
N GLY A 51 -11.66 8.07 24.62
CA GLY A 51 -11.05 7.08 23.73
C GLY A 51 -10.93 5.65 24.31
N LYS A 52 -11.06 5.46 25.63
CA LYS A 52 -10.95 4.14 26.27
C LYS A 52 -12.27 3.36 26.33
N ASN A 53 -13.41 4.04 26.15
CA ASN A 53 -14.75 3.44 26.18
C ASN A 53 -15.39 3.30 24.79
N LEU A 54 -14.60 3.45 23.72
CA LEU A 54 -15.07 3.08 22.38
C LEU A 54 -15.23 1.55 22.34
N PRO A 55 -16.43 1.02 22.02
CA PRO A 55 -16.56 -0.40 21.75
C PRO A 55 -15.55 -0.78 20.67
N ALA A 56 -14.88 -1.93 20.85
CA ALA A 56 -13.99 -2.47 19.84
C ALA A 56 -14.76 -2.48 18.50
N PRO A 57 -14.19 -1.96 17.39
CA PRO A 57 -14.89 -2.00 16.13
C PRO A 57 -15.07 -3.47 15.77
N ASN A 58 -16.31 -3.96 15.86
CA ASN A 58 -16.74 -5.19 15.23
C ASN A 58 -16.49 -5.01 13.73
N ARG A 59 -15.32 -5.41 13.24
CA ARG A 59 -14.93 -5.30 11.84
C ARG A 59 -15.57 -6.42 11.02
N ALA A 60 -16.89 -6.39 10.92
CA ALA A 60 -17.51 -6.60 9.63
C ALA A 60 -17.41 -5.24 8.93
N ALA A 61 -16.75 -5.17 7.78
CA ALA A 61 -16.62 -3.93 7.02
C ALA A 61 -18.01 -3.50 6.51
N GLU A 62 -18.76 -2.78 7.34
CA GLU A 62 -19.91 -2.01 6.88
C GLU A 62 -19.36 -0.91 5.96
N VAL A 63 -19.75 -0.98 4.69
CA VAL A 63 -19.44 0.04 3.70
C VAL A 63 -19.98 1.35 4.21
N GLU A 64 -19.09 2.30 4.51
CA GLU A 64 -19.44 3.63 4.97
C GLU A 64 -20.47 4.23 3.99
N SER A 65 -21.70 4.46 4.45
CA SER A 65 -22.79 4.88 3.57
C SER A 65 -22.55 6.30 3.08
N ILE A 66 -22.16 6.45 1.81
CA ILE A 66 -21.88 7.75 1.21
C ILE A 66 -23.23 8.41 0.87
N PRO A 67 -23.55 9.60 1.42
CA PRO A 67 -24.90 10.16 1.37
C PRO A 67 -25.42 10.49 -0.03
N TYR A 68 -24.57 10.51 -1.05
CA TYR A 68 -24.92 10.83 -2.44
C TYR A 68 -24.70 9.68 -3.44
N LEU A 69 -24.35 8.47 -2.97
CA LEU A 69 -24.22 7.29 -3.82
C LEU A 69 -24.98 6.12 -3.21
N THR A 70 -25.91 5.54 -3.98
CA THR A 70 -26.58 4.31 -3.60
C THR A 70 -25.74 3.09 -3.97
N SER A 71 -26.05 1.94 -3.38
CA SER A 71 -25.42 0.66 -3.76
C SER A 71 -25.62 0.30 -5.25
N LEU A 72 -26.71 0.78 -5.87
CA LEU A 72 -26.95 0.65 -7.31
C LEU A 72 -25.98 1.48 -8.15
N ASP A 73 -25.61 2.68 -7.67
CA ASP A 73 -24.69 3.58 -8.40
C ASP A 73 -23.26 3.02 -8.44
N ILE A 74 -22.88 2.28 -7.41
CA ILE A 74 -21.56 1.63 -7.27
C ILE A 74 -21.50 0.32 -8.08
N SER A 75 -22.64 -0.20 -8.56
CA SER A 75 -22.64 -1.38 -9.42
C SER A 75 -22.09 -1.05 -10.82
N GLY A 76 -21.25 -1.94 -11.32
CA GLY A 76 -20.67 -1.87 -12.65
C GLY A 76 -21.66 -2.05 -13.80
N GLN A 77 -22.90 -2.49 -13.55
CA GLN A 77 -23.95 -2.67 -14.58
C GLN A 77 -23.44 -3.45 -15.81
N ASN A 78 -22.69 -4.53 -15.59
CA ASN A 78 -22.05 -5.36 -16.62
C ASN A 78 -21.03 -4.64 -17.53
N ARG A 79 -20.56 -3.45 -17.15
CA ARG A 79 -19.52 -2.74 -17.91
C ARG A 79 -18.25 -3.57 -18.00
N ARG A 80 -17.64 -3.51 -19.18
CA ARG A 80 -16.51 -4.35 -19.56
C ARG A 80 -15.19 -3.70 -19.18
N VAL A 81 -14.35 -4.41 -18.45
CA VAL A 81 -13.06 -3.95 -17.91
C VAL A 81 -11.94 -4.71 -18.59
N PHE A 82 -11.00 -3.96 -19.16
CA PHE A 82 -9.76 -4.47 -19.71
C PHE A 82 -8.59 -4.04 -18.84
N PHE A 83 -7.68 -4.97 -18.54
CA PHE A 83 -6.51 -4.74 -17.70
C PHE A 83 -5.23 -4.80 -18.50
N GLU A 84 -4.36 -3.80 -18.31
CA GLU A 84 -2.98 -3.87 -18.81
C GLU A 84 -2.00 -3.78 -17.65
N VAL A 85 -1.18 -4.82 -17.50
CA VAL A 85 -0.23 -4.93 -16.39
C VAL A 85 1.15 -4.50 -16.85
N TYR A 86 1.69 -3.47 -16.22
CA TYR A 86 3.03 -2.93 -16.44
C TYR A 86 3.83 -2.94 -15.14
N GLY A 87 4.61 -4.00 -14.92
CA GLY A 87 5.49 -4.03 -13.76
C GLY A 87 6.00 -5.40 -13.35
N CYS A 88 5.83 -5.71 -12.07
CA CYS A 88 6.37 -6.92 -11.42
C CYS A 88 5.27 -7.92 -11.04
N GLN A 89 5.68 -9.03 -10.40
CA GLN A 89 4.77 -10.09 -9.93
C GLN A 89 3.68 -9.54 -9.00
N MET A 90 4.00 -8.52 -8.19
CA MET A 90 2.97 -7.87 -7.36
C MET A 90 1.92 -7.13 -8.16
N ASN A 91 2.26 -6.57 -9.32
CA ASN A 91 1.24 -5.93 -10.15
C ASN A 91 0.27 -6.98 -10.74
N VAL A 92 0.75 -8.20 -11.02
CA VAL A 92 -0.12 -9.32 -11.43
C VAL A 92 -1.06 -9.70 -10.30
N SER A 93 -0.54 -9.92 -9.09
CA SER A 93 -1.35 -10.22 -7.90
C SER A 93 -2.33 -9.08 -7.54
N ASP A 94 -1.88 -7.82 -7.62
CA ASP A 94 -2.73 -6.65 -7.43
C ASP A 94 -3.89 -6.62 -8.45
N THR A 95 -3.66 -7.08 -9.68
CA THR A 95 -4.71 -7.15 -10.70
C THR A 95 -5.77 -8.20 -10.35
N GLU A 96 -5.38 -9.34 -9.77
CA GLU A 96 -6.32 -10.37 -9.28
C GLU A 96 -7.17 -9.83 -8.12
N VAL A 97 -6.57 -9.09 -7.19
CA VAL A 97 -7.30 -8.39 -6.11
C VAL A 97 -8.29 -7.37 -6.68
N VAL A 98 -7.84 -6.50 -7.58
CA VAL A 98 -8.70 -5.50 -8.24
C VAL A 98 -9.85 -6.17 -8.98
N TRP A 99 -9.56 -7.24 -9.74
CA TRP A 99 -10.59 -7.97 -10.47
C TRP A 99 -11.62 -8.60 -9.53
N SER A 100 -11.20 -9.12 -8.38
CA SER A 100 -12.11 -9.68 -7.37
C SER A 100 -13.08 -8.65 -6.83
N ILE A 101 -12.57 -7.44 -6.56
CA ILE A 101 -13.39 -6.30 -6.12
C ILE A 101 -14.39 -5.94 -7.21
N LEU A 102 -13.93 -5.70 -8.44
CA LEU A 102 -14.82 -5.29 -9.53
C LEU A 102 -15.86 -6.37 -9.87
N ARG A 103 -15.49 -7.64 -9.90
CA ARG A 103 -16.45 -8.73 -10.16
C ARG A 103 -17.56 -8.78 -9.12
N LYS A 104 -17.24 -8.57 -7.82
CA LYS A 104 -18.24 -8.50 -6.74
C LYS A 104 -19.25 -7.36 -6.96
N HIS A 105 -18.87 -6.33 -7.71
CA HIS A 105 -19.72 -5.19 -8.06
C HIS A 105 -20.36 -5.30 -9.47
N ASN A 106 -20.41 -6.49 -10.08
CA ASN A 106 -21.03 -6.75 -11.40
C ASN A 106 -20.32 -6.07 -12.58
N TYR A 107 -18.99 -5.95 -12.54
CA TYR A 107 -18.18 -5.67 -13.72
C TYR A 107 -17.83 -6.97 -14.46
N GLN A 108 -17.60 -6.89 -15.77
CA GLN A 108 -17.21 -8.03 -16.61
C GLN A 108 -15.78 -7.84 -17.14
N LYS A 109 -14.95 -8.88 -17.14
CA LYS A 109 -13.61 -8.80 -17.73
C LYS A 109 -13.68 -9.06 -19.22
N VAL A 110 -12.90 -8.35 -20.00
CA VAL A 110 -12.65 -8.63 -21.43
C VAL A 110 -11.17 -8.78 -21.69
N GLU A 111 -10.83 -9.54 -22.73
CA GLU A 111 -9.44 -9.71 -23.20
C GLU A 111 -9.08 -8.75 -24.34
N ASP A 112 -10.08 -8.14 -24.99
CA ASP A 112 -9.88 -7.19 -26.08
C ASP A 112 -10.28 -5.76 -25.68
N ILE A 113 -9.43 -4.80 -26.04
CA ILE A 113 -9.64 -3.38 -25.74
C ILE A 113 -10.78 -2.75 -26.56
N GLY A 114 -11.11 -3.33 -27.71
CA GLY A 114 -12.27 -3.04 -28.54
C GLY A 114 -13.58 -3.17 -27.78
N ASP A 115 -13.67 -4.19 -26.93
CA ASP A 115 -14.86 -4.47 -26.13
C ASP A 115 -14.92 -3.68 -24.83
N ALA A 116 -13.79 -3.21 -24.31
CA ALA A 116 -13.71 -2.58 -23.00
C ALA A 116 -14.53 -1.28 -22.91
N ASP A 117 -15.25 -1.05 -21.82
CA ASP A 117 -15.79 0.25 -21.44
C ASP A 117 -14.87 0.99 -20.47
N ILE A 118 -13.97 0.25 -19.82
CA ILE A 118 -12.98 0.72 -18.86
C ILE A 118 -11.64 0.06 -19.17
N VAL A 119 -10.57 0.86 -19.26
CA VAL A 119 -9.19 0.38 -19.39
C VAL A 119 -8.44 0.75 -18.11
N LEU A 120 -7.92 -0.25 -17.41
CA LEU A 120 -7.18 -0.10 -16.17
C LEU A 120 -5.71 -0.50 -16.37
N LEU A 121 -4.81 0.46 -16.21
CA LEU A 121 -3.37 0.26 -16.30
C LEU A 121 -2.82 0.02 -14.89
N ILE A 122 -2.34 -1.19 -14.59
CA ILE A 122 -1.68 -1.49 -13.32
C ILE A 122 -0.18 -1.25 -13.48
N THR A 123 0.33 -0.23 -12.81
CA THR A 123 1.64 0.35 -13.10
C THR A 123 2.62 0.22 -11.94
N CYS A 124 3.91 0.17 -12.28
CA CYS A 124 5.03 0.20 -11.34
C CYS A 124 5.74 1.57 -11.40
N ALA A 125 6.26 2.02 -10.26
CA ALA A 125 7.02 3.28 -10.14
C ALA A 125 8.53 3.08 -9.91
N ILE A 126 8.99 1.82 -9.90
CA ILE A 126 10.31 1.46 -9.38
C ILE A 126 11.36 1.39 -10.49
N ARG A 127 10.97 0.99 -11.71
CA ARG A 127 11.90 0.79 -12.82
C ARG A 127 12.05 2.07 -13.66
N GLU A 128 13.28 2.38 -14.04
CA GLU A 128 13.57 3.46 -14.98
C GLU A 128 12.86 3.22 -16.32
N GLY A 129 12.36 4.29 -16.95
CA GLY A 129 11.60 4.22 -18.20
C GLY A 129 10.17 3.69 -18.09
N ALA A 130 9.74 3.17 -16.92
CA ALA A 130 8.36 2.74 -16.72
C ALA A 130 7.38 3.91 -16.90
N GLU A 131 7.69 5.08 -16.36
CA GLU A 131 6.85 6.29 -16.47
C GLU A 131 6.66 6.72 -17.94
N SER A 132 7.74 6.82 -18.72
CA SER A 132 7.66 7.20 -20.15
C SER A 132 6.81 6.22 -20.96
N LYS A 133 6.91 4.90 -20.67
CA LYS A 133 6.10 3.88 -21.35
C LYS A 133 4.61 4.07 -21.07
N ILE A 134 4.25 4.41 -19.84
CA ILE A 134 2.86 4.66 -19.46
C ILE A 134 2.35 5.94 -20.10
N TRP A 135 3.13 7.04 -20.11
CA TRP A 135 2.71 8.27 -20.80
C TRP A 135 2.43 8.04 -22.28
N ASN A 136 3.33 7.32 -22.98
CA ASN A 136 3.11 6.96 -24.38
C ASN A 136 1.85 6.10 -24.56
N ARG A 137 1.60 5.17 -23.63
CA ARG A 137 0.39 4.35 -23.67
C ARG A 137 -0.87 5.18 -23.46
N LEU A 138 -0.87 6.11 -22.50
CA LEU A 138 -2.00 7.01 -22.25
C LEU A 138 -2.31 7.89 -23.46
N HIS A 139 -1.29 8.41 -24.13
CA HIS A 139 -1.47 9.18 -25.37
C HIS A 139 -2.08 8.32 -26.50
N HIS A 140 -1.67 7.06 -26.62
CA HIS A 140 -2.31 6.14 -27.56
C HIS A 140 -3.78 5.88 -27.20
N LEU A 141 -4.07 5.70 -25.91
CA LEU A 141 -5.43 5.47 -25.41
C LEU A 141 -6.33 6.71 -25.56
N SER A 142 -5.80 7.92 -25.47
CA SER A 142 -6.58 9.14 -25.67
C SER A 142 -6.97 9.34 -27.14
N ILE A 143 -6.06 9.04 -28.07
CA ILE A 143 -6.38 8.99 -29.50
C ILE A 143 -7.42 7.89 -29.79
N TYR A 144 -7.29 6.73 -29.15
CA TYR A 144 -8.27 5.66 -29.28
C TYR A 144 -9.65 6.07 -28.73
N LYS A 145 -9.69 6.71 -27.56
CA LYS A 145 -10.91 7.26 -26.93
C LYS A 145 -11.60 8.28 -27.84
N SER A 146 -10.87 9.16 -28.51
CA SER A 146 -11.45 10.18 -29.39
C SER A 146 -12.00 9.65 -30.72
N LYS A 147 -11.44 8.54 -31.23
CA LYS A 147 -11.90 7.89 -32.47
C LYS A 147 -13.07 6.93 -32.26
N ARG A 148 -13.37 6.60 -31.01
CA ARG A 148 -14.39 5.60 -30.67
C ARG A 148 -15.78 6.24 -30.65
N PHE A 149 -16.67 5.74 -31.49
CA PHE A 149 -18.08 6.11 -31.50
C PHE A 149 -18.91 5.12 -30.69
N ARG A 150 -19.11 5.40 -29.40
CA ARG A 150 -20.07 4.72 -28.52
C ARG A 150 -20.82 5.74 -27.68
N GLU A 151 -22.01 5.38 -27.21
CA GLU A 151 -22.84 6.23 -26.35
C GLU A 151 -22.14 6.62 -25.04
N ALA A 152 -21.39 5.69 -24.43
CA ALA A 152 -20.63 5.94 -23.20
C ALA A 152 -19.14 6.17 -23.49
N PRO A 153 -18.51 7.20 -22.87
CA PRO A 153 -17.08 7.45 -23.02
C PRO A 153 -16.25 6.33 -22.39
N LEU A 154 -15.11 6.01 -23.01
CA LEU A 154 -14.14 5.08 -22.45
C LEU A 154 -13.50 5.69 -21.19
N GLN A 155 -13.56 4.98 -20.07
CA GLN A 155 -12.85 5.38 -18.85
C GLN A 155 -11.44 4.79 -18.85
N ILE A 156 -10.45 5.61 -18.50
CA ILE A 156 -9.05 5.22 -18.40
C ILE A 156 -8.59 5.42 -16.96
N GLY A 157 -8.07 4.35 -16.33
CA GLY A 157 -7.58 4.38 -14.96
C GLY A 157 -6.11 3.98 -14.85
N ILE A 158 -5.37 4.63 -13.96
CA ILE A 158 -4.02 4.25 -13.55
C ILE A 158 -4.05 3.76 -12.12
N LEU A 159 -3.53 2.55 -11.90
CA LEU A 159 -3.43 1.93 -10.60
C LEU A 159 -1.98 1.64 -10.21
N GLY A 160 -1.76 1.47 -8.91
CA GLY A 160 -0.50 0.94 -8.36
C GLY A 160 0.50 2.04 -7.98
N CYS A 161 1.77 1.69 -7.88
CA CYS A 161 2.78 2.57 -7.27
C CYS A 161 2.98 3.88 -8.04
N MET A 162 2.77 3.89 -9.35
CA MET A 162 2.95 5.08 -10.18
C MET A 162 1.84 6.10 -9.97
N ALA A 163 0.65 5.64 -9.56
CA ALA A 163 -0.51 6.47 -9.29
C ALA A 163 -0.21 7.55 -8.25
N GLU A 164 0.54 7.20 -7.19
CA GLU A 164 0.97 8.14 -6.16
C GLU A 164 1.76 9.30 -6.81
N ARG A 165 2.85 8.96 -7.51
CA ARG A 165 3.76 9.96 -8.11
C ARG A 165 3.10 10.82 -9.17
N LEU A 166 2.10 10.26 -9.85
CA LEU A 166 1.41 10.92 -10.95
C LEU A 166 0.27 11.83 -10.51
N LYS A 167 -0.12 11.82 -9.23
CA LYS A 167 -1.29 12.58 -8.74
C LYS A 167 -1.32 14.02 -9.23
N THR A 168 -0.24 14.79 -9.08
CA THR A 168 -0.20 16.21 -9.47
C THR A 168 -0.19 16.38 -10.99
N LYS A 169 0.65 15.61 -11.70
CA LYS A 169 0.77 15.70 -13.17
C LYS A 169 -0.53 15.34 -13.88
N VAL A 170 -1.26 14.33 -13.39
CA VAL A 170 -2.54 13.90 -13.98
C VAL A 170 -3.64 14.94 -13.74
N LEU A 171 -3.65 15.56 -12.56
CA LEU A 171 -4.62 16.62 -12.24
C LEU A 171 -4.34 17.92 -13.03
N GLU A 172 -3.06 18.25 -13.25
CA GLU A 172 -2.66 19.54 -13.83
C GLU A 172 -2.60 19.55 -15.36
N LYS A 173 -2.09 18.47 -15.99
CA LYS A 173 -1.60 18.59 -17.36
C LYS A 173 -2.56 18.10 -18.42
N GLU A 174 -3.22 16.96 -18.27
CA GLU A 174 -4.02 16.41 -19.35
C GLU A 174 -5.11 15.50 -18.78
N ARG A 175 -6.39 15.73 -19.14
CA ARG A 175 -7.55 14.86 -18.81
C ARG A 175 -7.48 13.51 -19.54
N LEU A 176 -6.29 12.92 -19.66
CA LEU A 176 -6.04 11.60 -20.27
C LEU A 176 -6.54 10.46 -19.38
N VAL A 177 -6.69 10.71 -18.09
CA VAL A 177 -6.97 9.71 -17.07
C VAL A 177 -8.17 10.17 -16.28
N ASP A 178 -9.16 9.29 -16.18
CA ASP A 178 -10.37 9.51 -15.40
C ASP A 178 -10.15 9.08 -13.95
N ILE A 179 -9.34 8.03 -13.70
CA ILE A 179 -9.17 7.44 -12.36
C ILE A 179 -7.70 7.23 -12.01
N VAL A 180 -7.31 7.61 -10.79
CA VAL A 180 -5.97 7.32 -10.24
C VAL A 180 -6.11 6.67 -8.87
N ALA A 181 -5.65 5.43 -8.74
CA ALA A 181 -5.77 4.65 -7.51
C ALA A 181 -4.43 4.09 -7.01
N GLY A 182 -4.06 4.43 -5.78
CA GLY A 182 -2.88 3.92 -5.10
C GLY A 182 -3.01 2.43 -4.72
N PRO A 183 -1.90 1.80 -4.33
CA PRO A 183 -1.86 0.36 -4.03
C PRO A 183 -2.68 -0.06 -2.80
N ASP A 184 -3.08 0.89 -1.95
CA ASP A 184 -3.88 0.65 -0.74
C ASP A 184 -5.34 1.14 -0.89
N SER A 185 -5.76 1.51 -2.10
CA SER A 185 -7.07 2.15 -2.35
C SER A 185 -7.96 1.34 -3.30
N TYR A 186 -7.66 0.06 -3.57
CA TYR A 186 -8.41 -0.72 -4.56
C TYR A 186 -9.86 -1.00 -4.16
N LYS A 187 -10.16 -1.08 -2.85
CA LYS A 187 -11.55 -1.21 -2.35
C LYS A 187 -12.44 -0.04 -2.75
N ASP A 188 -11.83 1.12 -3.01
CA ASP A 188 -12.53 2.34 -3.40
C ASP A 188 -12.81 2.42 -4.92
N LEU A 189 -12.27 1.50 -5.72
CA LEU A 189 -12.41 1.54 -7.18
C LEU A 189 -13.85 1.57 -7.69
N PRO A 190 -14.79 0.78 -7.15
CA PRO A 190 -16.18 0.85 -7.57
C PRO A 190 -16.76 2.27 -7.44
N ARG A 191 -16.45 2.96 -6.33
CA ARG A 191 -16.87 4.35 -6.12
C ARG A 191 -16.19 5.29 -7.11
N LEU A 192 -14.87 5.18 -7.29
CA LEU A 192 -14.11 6.02 -8.23
C LEU A 192 -14.62 5.86 -9.67
N LEU A 193 -14.97 4.64 -10.07
CA LEU A 193 -15.55 4.35 -11.39
C LEU A 193 -16.96 4.92 -11.56
N ALA A 194 -17.77 4.89 -10.50
CA ALA A 194 -19.12 5.44 -10.51
C ALA A 194 -19.13 6.97 -10.66
N VAL A 195 -18.30 7.68 -9.87
CA VAL A 195 -18.28 9.16 -9.88
C VAL A 195 -17.66 9.76 -11.15
N THR A 196 -16.86 8.99 -11.89
CA THR A 196 -16.20 9.45 -13.13
C THR A 196 -16.91 8.96 -14.40
N ARG A 197 -18.12 8.40 -14.24
CA ARG A 197 -18.83 7.68 -15.30
C ARG A 197 -19.24 8.55 -16.48
N ASP A 198 -19.55 9.82 -16.23
CA ASP A 198 -19.94 10.81 -17.22
C ASP A 198 -18.74 11.41 -18.00
N GLY A 199 -17.51 11.08 -17.58
CA GLY A 199 -16.27 11.60 -18.16
C GLY A 199 -16.04 13.10 -17.91
N GLN A 200 -16.81 13.75 -17.05
CA GLN A 200 -16.67 15.18 -16.74
C GLN A 200 -15.64 15.45 -15.65
N GLN A 201 -15.43 14.47 -14.77
CA GLN A 201 -14.57 14.59 -13.60
C GLN A 201 -13.52 13.47 -13.57
N SER A 202 -12.40 13.75 -12.92
CA SER A 202 -11.41 12.74 -12.56
C SER A 202 -11.45 12.47 -11.06
N ALA A 203 -11.17 11.24 -10.65
CA ALA A 203 -11.17 10.84 -9.25
C ALA A 203 -9.83 10.22 -8.87
N VAL A 204 -9.28 10.66 -7.74
CA VAL A 204 -7.97 10.24 -7.27
C VAL A 204 -8.05 9.77 -5.83
N ASN A 205 -7.60 8.55 -5.56
CA ASN A 205 -7.35 8.06 -4.21
C ASN A 205 -6.00 7.34 -4.17
N VAL A 206 -5.01 8.00 -3.57
CA VAL A 206 -3.65 7.45 -3.40
C VAL A 206 -3.24 7.42 -1.94
N LEU A 207 -4.22 7.49 -1.03
CA LEU A 207 -3.96 7.51 0.40
C LEU A 207 -3.37 6.16 0.83
N LEU A 208 -2.24 6.23 1.52
CA LEU A 208 -1.59 5.05 2.08
C LEU A 208 -2.27 4.67 3.38
N SER A 209 -2.73 3.43 3.46
CA SER A 209 -3.38 2.91 4.66
C SER A 209 -2.33 2.47 5.69
N LEU A 210 -2.69 2.45 6.97
CA LEU A 210 -1.82 1.90 8.03
C LEU A 210 -2.03 0.40 8.25
N ASP A 211 -3.14 -0.17 7.77
CA ASP A 211 -3.55 -1.54 8.08
C ASP A 211 -3.98 -2.37 6.86
N GLU A 212 -4.16 -1.76 5.68
CA GLU A 212 -4.63 -2.48 4.50
C GLU A 212 -3.60 -3.50 3.97
N THR A 213 -4.06 -4.74 3.83
CA THR A 213 -3.31 -5.90 3.31
C THR A 213 -4.12 -6.74 2.33
N TYR A 214 -5.41 -6.42 2.13
CA TYR A 214 -6.42 -7.17 1.39
C TYR A 214 -6.63 -8.60 1.91
N ALA A 215 -6.36 -8.84 3.20
CA ALA A 215 -6.52 -10.14 3.86
C ALA A 215 -7.96 -10.70 3.79
N ASP A 216 -8.94 -9.82 3.63
CA ASP A 216 -10.38 -10.11 3.53
C ASP A 216 -10.85 -10.40 2.10
N ILE A 217 -9.95 -10.36 1.12
CA ILE A 217 -10.26 -10.59 -0.30
C ILE A 217 -9.57 -11.87 -0.76
N THR A 218 -10.37 -12.84 -1.21
CA THR A 218 -9.86 -14.01 -1.93
C THR A 218 -9.65 -13.65 -3.40
N PRO A 219 -8.41 -13.60 -3.92
CA PRO A 219 -8.16 -13.16 -5.28
C PRO A 219 -8.68 -14.16 -6.32
N ILE A 220 -9.36 -13.65 -7.35
CA ILE A 220 -9.84 -14.41 -8.50
C ILE A 220 -8.75 -14.41 -9.56
N ARG A 221 -8.25 -15.61 -9.86
CA ARG A 221 -7.15 -15.79 -10.81
C ARG A 221 -7.54 -15.32 -12.20
N LEU A 222 -6.66 -14.55 -12.82
CA LEU A 222 -6.85 -14.12 -14.22
C LEU A 222 -6.59 -15.26 -15.20
N ASN A 223 -5.71 -16.18 -14.83
CA ASN A 223 -5.38 -17.37 -15.60
C ASN A 223 -5.58 -18.61 -14.73
N SER A 224 -6.78 -19.19 -14.79
CA SER A 224 -7.16 -20.36 -13.99
C SER A 224 -6.41 -21.63 -14.39
N SER A 225 -5.88 -21.72 -15.62
CA SER A 225 -5.14 -22.90 -16.09
C SER A 225 -3.66 -22.90 -15.69
N SER A 226 -3.14 -21.78 -15.16
CA SER A 226 -1.75 -21.72 -14.72
C SER A 226 -1.53 -22.62 -13.50
N VAL A 227 -0.46 -23.42 -13.55
CA VAL A 227 -0.01 -24.27 -12.42
C VAL A 227 0.76 -23.49 -11.36
N THR A 228 1.05 -22.20 -11.60
CA THR A 228 1.76 -21.31 -10.68
C THR A 228 0.87 -20.15 -10.22
N ALA A 229 1.03 -19.71 -8.98
CA ALA A 229 0.30 -18.57 -8.42
C ALA A 229 1.19 -17.66 -7.57
N PHE A 230 0.76 -16.41 -7.43
CA PHE A 230 1.40 -15.40 -6.61
C PHE A 230 0.52 -15.07 -5.40
N VAL A 231 1.08 -15.14 -4.20
CA VAL A 231 0.35 -14.82 -2.95
C VAL A 231 1.05 -13.68 -2.24
N SER A 232 0.39 -12.54 -2.12
CA SER A 232 0.91 -11.40 -1.36
C SER A 232 0.77 -11.65 0.14
N ILE A 233 1.90 -11.75 0.85
CA ILE A 233 1.94 -11.99 2.30
C ILE A 233 2.09 -10.71 3.10
N MET A 234 2.49 -9.61 2.45
CA MET A 234 2.69 -8.31 3.10
C MET A 234 2.67 -7.19 2.07
N ARG A 235 2.53 -5.94 2.54
CA ARG A 235 2.62 -4.72 1.74
C ARG A 235 3.46 -3.67 2.46
N GLY A 236 4.08 -2.79 1.69
CA GLY A 236 4.93 -1.72 2.23
C GLY A 236 6.30 -2.20 2.70
N CYS A 237 7.14 -1.27 3.13
CA CYS A 237 8.50 -1.58 3.59
C CYS A 237 9.00 -0.50 4.55
N ASP A 238 9.58 -0.91 5.68
CA ASP A 238 10.15 0.01 6.67
C ASP A 238 11.64 0.33 6.40
N ASN A 239 12.24 -0.27 5.37
CA ASN A 239 13.64 -0.05 5.04
C ASN A 239 13.83 1.27 4.31
N MET A 240 14.69 2.13 4.85
CA MET A 240 15.08 3.42 4.25
C MET A 240 16.33 3.27 3.38
N CYS A 241 16.26 2.41 2.36
CA CYS A 241 17.35 2.26 1.40
C CYS A 241 17.48 3.53 0.56
N SER A 242 18.71 4.02 0.35
CA SER A 242 19.00 5.28 -0.35
C SER A 242 18.44 5.38 -1.77
N TYR A 243 18.18 4.25 -2.42
CA TYR A 243 17.69 4.14 -3.78
C TYR A 243 16.19 3.78 -3.88
N CYS A 244 15.52 3.48 -2.76
CA CYS A 244 14.21 2.84 -2.79
C CYS A 244 13.06 3.82 -2.55
N ILE A 245 12.11 3.87 -3.49
CA ILE A 245 10.90 4.71 -3.41
C ILE A 245 9.73 4.02 -2.69
N VAL A 246 9.86 2.74 -2.38
CA VAL A 246 8.76 1.90 -1.84
C VAL A 246 8.10 2.48 -0.59
N PRO A 247 8.84 2.97 0.44
CA PRO A 247 8.20 3.50 1.65
C PRO A 247 7.22 4.64 1.37
N PHE A 248 7.44 5.39 0.29
CA PHE A 248 6.62 6.53 -0.11
C PHE A 248 5.47 6.15 -1.06
N THR A 249 5.56 5.01 -1.74
CA THR A 249 4.56 4.59 -2.74
C THR A 249 3.66 3.45 -2.27
N ARG A 250 4.07 2.71 -1.24
CA ARG A 250 3.29 1.61 -0.63
C ARG A 250 3.14 1.74 0.89
N GLY A 251 3.76 2.74 1.50
CA GLY A 251 3.66 3.00 2.93
C GLY A 251 4.53 2.08 3.78
N ARG A 252 4.25 2.12 5.09
CA ARG A 252 4.92 1.29 6.09
C ARG A 252 4.62 -0.18 5.88
N GLU A 253 5.49 -1.02 6.43
CA GLU A 253 5.35 -2.46 6.37
C GLU A 253 4.12 -2.96 7.13
N ARG A 254 3.32 -3.80 6.47
CA ARG A 254 2.10 -4.42 6.99
C ARG A 254 2.07 -5.87 6.56
N SER A 255 2.06 -6.79 7.51
CA SER A 255 1.97 -8.22 7.24
C SER A 255 0.52 -8.67 7.25
N ARG A 256 0.17 -9.53 6.30
CA ARG A 256 -1.13 -10.19 6.27
C ARG A 256 -1.18 -11.29 7.33
N PRO A 257 -2.31 -11.51 8.03
CA PRO A 257 -2.43 -12.60 9.00
C PRO A 257 -2.13 -13.98 8.41
N MET A 258 -1.40 -14.83 9.14
CA MET A 258 -0.99 -16.18 8.70
C MET A 258 -2.19 -17.03 8.33
N ALA A 259 -3.28 -16.96 9.10
CA ALA A 259 -4.49 -17.73 8.83
C ALA A 259 -5.11 -17.38 7.47
N SER A 260 -5.10 -16.09 7.10
CA SER A 260 -5.61 -15.63 5.79
C SER A 260 -4.72 -16.11 4.64
N ILE A 261 -3.40 -16.12 4.84
CA ILE A 261 -2.45 -16.67 3.84
C ILE A 261 -2.65 -18.18 3.71
N GLU A 262 -2.79 -18.90 4.82
CA GLU A 262 -3.01 -20.34 4.85
C GLU A 262 -4.27 -20.75 4.09
N GLU A 263 -5.37 -20.01 4.31
CA GLU A 263 -6.63 -20.25 3.59
C GLU A 263 -6.46 -20.06 2.08
N GLU A 264 -5.77 -19.00 1.65
CA GLU A 264 -5.52 -18.75 0.23
C GLU A 264 -4.66 -19.84 -0.41
N VAL A 265 -3.58 -20.29 0.25
CA VAL A 265 -2.73 -21.36 -0.32
C VAL A 265 -3.47 -22.70 -0.39
N ARG A 266 -4.32 -23.03 0.59
CA ARG A 266 -5.19 -24.22 0.55
C ARG A 266 -6.19 -24.13 -0.60
N HIS A 267 -6.81 -22.97 -0.77
CA HIS A 267 -7.71 -22.72 -1.89
C HIS A 267 -6.99 -22.92 -3.24
N LEU A 268 -5.80 -22.36 -3.41
CA LEU A 268 -4.99 -22.53 -4.62
C LEU A 268 -4.59 -23.99 -4.87
N GLN A 269 -4.23 -24.74 -3.83
CA GLN A 269 -3.96 -26.18 -3.95
C GLN A 269 -5.19 -26.93 -4.45
N SER A 270 -6.38 -26.64 -3.92
CA SER A 270 -7.62 -27.28 -4.37
C SER A 270 -7.98 -26.96 -5.83
N GLN A 271 -7.48 -25.84 -6.36
CA GLN A 271 -7.56 -25.47 -7.78
C GLN A 271 -6.46 -26.10 -8.65
N GLY A 272 -5.63 -26.98 -8.09
CA GLY A 272 -4.58 -27.70 -8.82
C GLY A 272 -3.26 -26.92 -8.99
N VAL A 273 -3.07 -25.81 -8.29
CA VAL A 273 -1.78 -25.08 -8.29
C VAL A 273 -0.69 -25.96 -7.67
N LYS A 274 0.47 -25.99 -8.33
CA LYS A 274 1.64 -26.80 -7.93
C LYS A 274 2.81 -25.98 -7.43
N GLU A 275 2.86 -24.69 -7.76
CA GLU A 275 3.89 -23.77 -7.26
C GLU A 275 3.28 -22.44 -6.81
N ILE A 276 3.58 -22.02 -5.59
CA ILE A 276 3.15 -20.73 -5.04
C ILE A 276 4.40 -19.90 -4.74
N THR A 277 4.42 -18.68 -5.26
CA THR A 277 5.47 -17.69 -4.92
C THR A 277 4.90 -16.64 -3.98
N LEU A 278 5.43 -16.59 -2.76
CA LEU A 278 5.11 -15.58 -1.76
C LEU A 278 5.73 -14.24 -2.15
N LEU A 279 4.91 -13.19 -2.16
CA LEU A 279 5.28 -11.84 -2.56
C LEU A 279 5.22 -10.87 -1.40
N GLY A 280 6.20 -9.96 -1.39
CA GLY A 280 6.32 -8.84 -0.47
C GLY A 280 7.46 -7.95 -0.92
N GLN A 281 7.55 -6.73 -0.40
CA GLN A 281 8.70 -5.85 -0.65
C GLN A 281 9.94 -6.28 0.13
N ASN A 282 9.74 -6.92 1.29
CA ASN A 282 10.77 -7.50 2.12
C ASN A 282 10.23 -8.77 2.81
N VAL A 283 10.16 -9.89 2.09
CA VAL A 283 9.39 -11.07 2.57
C VAL A 283 9.86 -11.62 3.91
N ASN A 284 11.16 -11.56 4.19
CA ASN A 284 11.74 -12.11 5.42
C ASN A 284 11.66 -11.14 6.62
N SER A 285 11.16 -9.92 6.46
CA SER A 285 10.71 -9.09 7.60
C SER A 285 9.26 -9.34 8.00
N TYR A 286 8.56 -10.28 7.34
CA TYR A 286 7.19 -10.67 7.68
C TYR A 286 7.02 -10.90 9.19
N ARG A 287 5.96 -10.30 9.72
CA ARG A 287 5.61 -10.33 11.14
C ARG A 287 4.10 -10.20 11.31
N ASP A 288 3.45 -11.31 11.65
CA ASP A 288 2.03 -11.33 11.98
C ASP A 288 1.81 -11.00 13.45
N ILE A 289 1.26 -9.82 13.72
CA ILE A 289 0.93 -9.36 15.08
C ILE A 289 -0.44 -9.84 15.58
N SER A 290 -1.24 -10.49 14.74
CA SER A 290 -2.55 -11.02 15.14
C SER A 290 -2.44 -12.25 16.04
N THR A 291 -1.33 -12.98 15.93
CA THR A 291 -0.97 -14.10 16.78
C THR A 291 -0.01 -13.66 17.88
N THR A 292 -0.17 -14.18 19.08
CA THR A 292 0.81 -14.02 20.17
C THR A 292 1.78 -15.20 20.21
N PRO A 293 2.95 -15.09 19.57
CA PRO A 293 4.14 -15.67 20.21
C PRO A 293 5.37 -14.73 20.22
N ASP A 294 6.24 -15.02 21.19
CA ASP A 294 7.54 -14.45 21.58
C ASP A 294 7.70 -12.97 21.93
N LYS A 295 8.06 -12.71 23.20
CA LYS A 295 8.55 -11.40 23.68
C LYS A 295 9.98 -11.08 23.22
N GLU A 296 10.60 -11.98 22.46
CA GLU A 296 11.99 -11.80 22.05
C GLU A 296 12.11 -10.79 20.91
N PRO A 297 13.02 -9.81 21.02
CA PRO A 297 13.24 -8.82 19.98
C PRO A 297 13.77 -9.49 18.71
N THR A 298 13.56 -8.82 17.58
CA THR A 298 14.13 -9.25 16.30
C THR A 298 15.64 -9.03 16.32
N THR A 299 16.40 -10.10 16.11
CA THR A 299 17.85 -10.02 15.89
C THR A 299 18.12 -9.83 14.40
N LEU A 300 18.96 -8.86 14.06
CA LEU A 300 19.42 -8.65 12.68
C LEU A 300 20.54 -9.64 12.34
N ALA A 301 20.72 -9.92 11.05
CA ALA A 301 21.85 -10.70 10.57
C ALA A 301 23.20 -10.05 10.98
N PRO A 302 24.26 -10.84 11.21
CA PRO A 302 25.59 -10.33 11.55
C PRO A 302 26.07 -9.25 10.57
N GLY A 303 26.69 -8.19 11.11
CA GLY A 303 27.18 -7.05 10.32
C GLY A 303 26.16 -5.95 10.06
N PHE A 304 24.87 -6.17 10.36
CA PHE A 304 23.84 -5.14 10.28
C PHE A 304 23.60 -4.45 11.63
N LYS A 305 23.34 -3.15 11.57
CA LYS A 305 22.98 -2.31 12.72
C LYS A 305 21.80 -1.44 12.34
N THR A 306 20.95 -1.14 13.32
CA THR A 306 19.81 -0.26 13.13
C THR A 306 19.72 0.73 14.29
N VAL A 307 19.33 1.96 13.99
CA VAL A 307 18.96 2.97 14.99
C VAL A 307 17.48 2.88 15.39
N TYR A 308 16.70 2.11 14.64
CA TYR A 308 15.29 1.88 14.91
C TYR A 308 15.11 0.83 16.00
N LYS A 309 14.05 0.99 16.80
CA LYS A 309 13.71 0.01 17.84
C LYS A 309 13.41 -1.34 17.20
N PRO A 310 14.01 -2.45 17.69
CA PRO A 310 13.65 -3.79 17.25
C PRO A 310 12.16 -4.05 17.43
N LYS A 311 11.54 -4.68 16.43
CA LYS A 311 10.16 -5.17 16.57
C LYS A 311 10.16 -6.35 17.55
N ILE A 312 9.14 -6.42 18.40
CA ILE A 312 8.94 -7.44 19.45
C ILE A 312 7.58 -8.10 19.20
N GLY A 313 7.47 -9.42 19.39
CA GLY A 313 6.19 -10.10 19.27
C GLY A 313 5.78 -10.43 17.84
N GLY A 314 4.91 -11.44 17.70
CA GLY A 314 4.27 -11.80 16.44
C GLY A 314 5.08 -12.83 15.66
N ALA A 315 4.35 -13.66 14.92
CA ALA A 315 4.90 -14.79 14.18
C ALA A 315 5.72 -14.31 12.99
N ARG A 316 6.90 -14.90 12.83
CA ARG A 316 7.91 -14.48 11.84
C ARG A 316 7.79 -15.27 10.54
N PHE A 317 8.61 -14.87 9.56
CA PHE A 317 8.63 -15.51 8.24
C PHE A 317 8.90 -17.03 8.29
N GLY A 318 9.77 -17.51 9.19
CA GLY A 318 10.03 -18.95 9.37
C GLY A 318 8.80 -19.73 9.82
N GLU A 319 8.07 -19.22 10.80
CA GLU A 319 6.82 -19.83 11.28
C GLU A 319 5.76 -19.86 10.18
N LEU A 320 5.66 -18.78 9.37
CA LEU A 320 4.76 -18.76 8.21
C LEU A 320 5.14 -19.86 7.19
N LEU A 321 6.42 -20.00 6.86
CA LEU A 321 6.88 -21.02 5.92
C LEU A 321 6.60 -22.43 6.42
N GLU A 322 6.88 -22.72 7.69
CA GLU A 322 6.59 -24.02 8.30
C GLU A 322 5.09 -24.31 8.28
N ARG A 323 4.26 -23.31 8.61
CA ARG A 323 2.81 -23.41 8.61
C ARG A 323 2.26 -23.71 7.21
N ILE A 324 2.72 -22.98 6.19
CA ILE A 324 2.33 -23.22 4.80
C ILE A 324 2.79 -24.60 4.32
N ALA A 325 4.03 -24.99 4.63
CA ALA A 325 4.57 -26.29 4.23
C ALA A 325 3.75 -27.46 4.80
N LYS A 326 3.28 -27.34 6.05
CA LYS A 326 2.36 -28.32 6.66
C LYS A 326 0.96 -28.27 6.06
N ALA A 327 0.48 -27.08 5.68
CA ALA A 327 -0.85 -26.90 5.13
C ALA A 327 -1.00 -27.48 3.71
N VAL A 328 0.03 -27.31 2.87
CA VAL A 328 0.00 -27.67 1.45
C VAL A 328 1.26 -28.47 1.04
N PRO A 329 1.47 -29.69 1.56
CA PRO A 329 2.74 -30.43 1.41
C PRO A 329 3.10 -30.78 -0.05
N GLU A 330 2.09 -30.86 -0.92
CA GLU A 330 2.25 -31.16 -2.35
C GLU A 330 2.52 -29.93 -3.23
N VAL A 331 2.64 -28.75 -2.63
CA VAL A 331 2.83 -27.48 -3.34
C VAL A 331 4.24 -26.96 -3.11
N ARG A 332 4.96 -26.64 -4.19
CA ARG A 332 6.26 -26.00 -4.10
C ARG A 332 6.11 -24.54 -3.66
N ILE A 333 6.73 -24.18 -2.55
CA ILE A 333 6.75 -22.80 -2.05
C ILE A 333 8.04 -22.10 -2.49
N ARG A 334 7.88 -20.92 -3.07
CA ARG A 334 8.96 -19.98 -3.41
C ARG A 334 8.68 -18.64 -2.73
N PHE A 335 9.71 -17.82 -2.61
CA PHE A 335 9.56 -16.43 -2.19
C PHE A 335 10.59 -15.56 -2.90
N THR A 336 10.36 -14.25 -2.93
CA THR A 336 11.24 -13.29 -3.61
C THR A 336 11.42 -12.03 -2.77
N SER A 337 12.41 -11.21 -3.12
CA SER A 337 12.73 -9.96 -2.40
C SER A 337 13.09 -10.14 -0.92
N PRO A 338 13.91 -11.13 -0.52
CA PRO A 338 14.41 -11.15 0.84
C PRO A 338 15.50 -10.08 1.03
N HIS A 339 15.51 -9.41 2.18
CA HIS A 339 16.55 -8.44 2.52
C HIS A 339 17.64 -9.08 3.40
N PRO A 340 18.94 -8.93 3.08
CA PRO A 340 20.06 -9.55 3.81
C PRO A 340 20.02 -9.35 5.34
N LYS A 341 19.66 -8.14 5.80
CA LYS A 341 19.61 -7.80 7.23
C LYS A 341 18.58 -8.60 8.05
N ASP A 342 17.52 -9.07 7.39
CA ASP A 342 16.38 -9.72 8.04
C ASP A 342 16.43 -11.24 7.87
N PHE A 343 17.53 -11.81 7.38
CA PHE A 343 17.72 -13.26 7.36
C PHE A 343 18.02 -13.76 8.78
N PRO A 344 17.17 -14.64 9.34
CA PRO A 344 17.48 -15.29 10.60
C PRO A 344 18.67 -16.24 10.42
N GLU A 345 19.52 -16.37 11.44
CA GLU A 345 20.62 -17.35 11.42
C GLU A 345 20.12 -18.78 11.21
N GLU A 346 18.89 -19.07 11.65
CA GLU A 346 18.20 -20.35 11.51
C GLU A 346 18.06 -20.82 10.05
N PHE A 347 18.02 -19.90 9.08
CA PHE A 347 17.94 -20.23 7.65
C PHE A 347 19.30 -20.55 7.01
N SER A 348 20.40 -20.32 7.73
CA SER A 348 21.77 -20.50 7.22
C SER A 348 22.41 -21.83 7.64
N ARG A 349 21.65 -22.75 8.25
CA ARG A 349 22.13 -24.06 8.71
C ARG A 349 21.52 -25.21 7.95
#